data_AF-A0A7C4WUP1-F1
#
_entry.id   AF-A0A7C4WUP1-F1
#
_cell.length_a   1.000
_cell.length_b   1.000
_cell.length_c   1.000
_cell.angle_alpha   90.00
_cell.angle_beta   90.00
_cell.angle_gamma   90.00
#
_symmetry.space_group_name_H-M   'P 1'
#
loop_
_entity.id
_entity.type
_entity.pdbx_description
1 polymer ?
#
loop_
_entity_poly.entity_id
_entity_poly.type
_entity_poly.pdbx_seq_one_letter_code
_entity_poly.pdbx_strand_id
1 'polypeptide(L)' 'MIIDVNAYLGRWPFMPLKYETAEGILTLMDRAGIDKAVVTSLNSVFHYNYEAGNFELCEICKQHPGRLYHLQ' A
#
# COMPACT_ATOMS: atom_id res chain seq x y z
N MET A 1 -12.10 14.27 -6.80
CA MET A 1 -11.08 13.21 -6.97
C MET A 1 -9.88 13.58 -6.13
N ILE A 2 -9.62 12.82 -5.07
CA ILE A 2 -8.47 12.94 -4.17
C ILE A 2 -7.50 11.80 -4.47
N ILE A 3 -6.22 12.15 -4.62
CA ILE A 3 -5.14 11.19 -4.84
C ILE A 3 -4.14 11.36 -3.71
N ASP A 4 -3.88 10.28 -2.97
CA ASP A 4 -2.78 10.21 -2.02
C ASP A 4 -1.53 9.71 -2.76
N VAL A 5 -0.44 10.47 -2.71
CA VAL A 5 0.81 10.13 -3.39
C VAL A 5 1.85 9.51 -2.45
N ASN A 6 1.52 9.34 -1.17
CA ASN A 6 2.44 8.86 -0.15
C ASN A 6 1.75 7.95 0.86
N ALA A 7 1.13 6.88 0.36
CA ALA A 7 0.53 5.85 1.18
C ALA A 7 1.52 4.69 1.41
N TYR A 8 1.37 4.01 2.54
CA TYR A 8 2.20 2.86 2.92
C TYR A 8 1.34 1.61 3.07
N LEU A 9 1.78 0.50 2.50
CA LEU A 9 1.11 -0.80 2.57
C LEU A 9 2.04 -1.85 3.17
N GLY A 10 1.52 -2.69 4.07
CA GLY A 10 2.27 -3.73 4.76
C GLY A 10 2.45 -3.42 6.24
N ARG A 11 3.32 -4.21 6.88
CA ARG A 11 3.43 -4.25 8.34
C ARG A 11 4.41 -3.18 8.85
N TRP A 12 3.95 -2.38 9.81
CA TRP A 12 4.85 -1.53 10.58
C TRP A 12 5.64 -2.37 11.59
N PRO A 13 6.97 -2.21 11.70
CA PRO A 13 7.79 -3.18 12.43
C PRO A 13 7.63 -3.13 13.95
N PHE A 14 7.15 -2.01 14.51
CA PHE A 14 7.12 -1.80 15.96
C PHE A 14 5.77 -2.14 16.59
N MET A 15 4.69 -2.12 15.82
CA MET A 15 3.34 -2.46 16.28
C MET A 15 2.40 -2.74 15.10
N PRO A 16 1.38 -3.60 15.27
CA PRO A 16 0.36 -3.80 14.24
C PRO A 16 -0.41 -2.50 13.96
N LEU A 17 -0.67 -2.23 12.68
CA LEU A 17 -1.56 -1.14 12.27
C LEU A 17 -2.92 -1.70 11.89
N LYS A 18 -3.97 -0.90 12.09
CA LYS A 18 -5.35 -1.31 11.79
C LYS A 18 -5.58 -1.61 10.30
N TYR A 19 -4.82 -0.97 9.42
CA TYR A 19 -5.01 -0.99 7.96
C TYR A 19 -3.70 -1.37 7.24
N GLU A 20 -3.12 -2.51 7.61
CA GLU A 20 -1.85 -3.01 7.04
C GLU A 20 -2.02 -3.92 5.79
N THR A 21 -3.25 -4.34 5.48
CA THR A 21 -3.58 -5.15 4.28
C THR A 21 -4.17 -4.29 3.15
N ALA A 22 -4.23 -4.85 1.94
CA ALA A 22 -4.81 -4.18 0.77
C ALA A 22 -6.29 -3.81 1.00
N GLU A 23 -7.08 -4.72 1.57
CA GLU A 23 -8.48 -4.47 1.92
C GLU A 23 -8.60 -3.43 3.03
N GLY A 24 -7.67 -3.46 3.98
CA GLY A 24 -7.60 -2.49 5.06
C GLY A 24 -7.38 -1.07 4.53
N ILE A 25 -6.37 -0.87 3.67
CA ILE A 25 -6.09 0.45 3.12
C ILE A 25 -7.22 0.93 2.21
N LEU A 26 -7.85 0.06 1.41
CA LEU A 26 -9.01 0.41 0.59
C LEU A 26 -10.20 0.86 1.46
N THR A 27 -10.45 0.18 2.57
CA THR A 27 -11.48 0.58 3.55
C THR A 27 -11.17 1.96 4.15
N LEU A 28 -9.89 2.23 4.44
CA LEU A 28 -9.47 3.53 4.95
C LEU A 28 -9.64 4.62 3.89
N MET A 29 -9.24 4.34 2.64
CA MET A 29 -9.41 5.25 1.51
C MET A 29 -10.88 5.62 1.30
N ASP A 30 -11.79 4.63 1.30
CA ASP A 30 -13.22 4.86 1.13
C ASP A 30 -13.78 5.75 2.25
N ARG A 31 -13.36 5.53 3.51
CA ARG A 31 -13.74 6.35 4.66
C ARG A 31 -13.21 7.79 4.59
N ALA A 32 -12.02 7.97 4.04
CA ALA A 32 -11.35 9.27 3.91
C ALA A 32 -11.74 10.02 2.63
N GLY A 33 -12.48 9.40 1.71
CA GLY A 33 -12.80 9.97 0.40
C GLY A 33 -11.62 10.02 -0.56
N ILE A 34 -10.64 9.11 -0.41
CA ILE A 34 -9.48 9.00 -1.30
C ILE A 34 -9.82 8.05 -2.46
N ASP A 35 -9.75 8.55 -3.68
CA ASP A 35 -10.09 7.77 -4.87
C ASP A 35 -8.94 6.83 -5.28
N LYS A 36 -7.70 7.35 -5.21
CA LYS A 36 -6.49 6.65 -5.68
C LYS A 36 -5.32 6.86 -4.73
N ALA A 37 -4.44 5.86 -4.63
CA ALA A 37 -3.25 5.94 -3.82
C ALA A 37 -2.01 5.43 -4.57
N VAL A 38 -0.90 6.16 -4.45
CA VAL A 38 0.44 5.63 -4.74
C VAL A 38 0.98 5.04 -3.46
N VAL A 39 1.24 3.74 -3.47
CA VAL A 39 1.63 2.96 -2.29
C VAL A 39 3.11 2.60 -2.33
N THR A 40 3.74 2.62 -1.16
CA THR A 40 5.09 2.13 -0.90
C THR A 40 5.04 0.92 0.04
N SER A 41 5.85 -0.09 -0.22
CA SER A 41 5.89 -1.33 0.56
C SER A 41 6.66 -1.12 1.86
N LEU A 42 5.98 -1.23 3.01
CA LEU A 42 6.63 -1.20 4.32
C LEU A 42 7.58 -2.38 4.51
N ASN A 43 7.25 -3.53 3.94
CA ASN A 43 8.15 -4.69 3.92
C ASN A 43 9.47 -4.34 3.21
N SER A 44 9.41 -3.57 2.12
CA SER A 44 10.63 -3.14 1.40
C SER A 44 11.43 -2.08 2.14
N VAL A 45 10.75 -1.20 2.87
CA VAL A 45 11.40 -0.16 3.69
C VAL A 45 12.14 -0.76 4.89
N PHE A 46 11.56 -1.79 5.52
CA PHE A 46 12.04 -2.30 6.82
C PHE A 46 12.72 -3.68 6.78
N HIS A 47 12.60 -4.45 5.69
CA HIS A 47 13.26 -5.75 5.57
C HIS A 47 14.42 -5.71 4.59
N TYR A 48 15.36 -6.64 4.76
CA TYR A 48 16.59 -6.71 3.95
C TYR A 48 16.31 -6.93 2.45
N ASN A 49 15.32 -7.77 2.11
CA ASN A 49 14.97 -8.08 0.73
C ASN A 49 13.88 -7.13 0.22
N TYR A 50 14.29 -5.92 -0.19
CA TYR A 50 13.39 -4.92 -0.77
C TYR A 50 12.75 -5.38 -2.08
N GLU A 51 13.45 -6.21 -2.85
CA GLU A 51 12.97 -6.70 -4.15
C GLU A 51 11.72 -7.58 -3.97
N ALA A 52 11.75 -8.52 -3.01
CA ALA A 52 10.60 -9.34 -2.70
C ALA A 52 9.37 -8.50 -2.27
N GLY A 53 9.58 -7.49 -1.42
CA GLY A 53 8.50 -6.61 -0.99
C GLY A 53 7.94 -5.72 -2.11
N ASN A 54 8.77 -5.33 -3.09
CA ASN A 54 8.34 -4.60 -4.27
C ASN A 54 7.56 -5.51 -5.25
N PHE A 55 7.98 -6.76 -5.43
CA PHE A 55 7.24 -7.74 -6.23
C PHE A 55 5.86 -8.03 -5.63
N GLU A 56 5.78 -8.26 -4.32
CA GLU A 56 4.51 -8.42 -3.61
C GLU A 56 3.58 -7.23 -3.84
N LEU A 57 4.09 -6.00 -3.66
CA LEU A 57 3.32 -4.79 -3.88
C LEU A 57 2.84 -4.62 -5.33
N CYS A 58 3.69 -4.98 -6.29
CA CYS A 58 3.35 -4.96 -7.71
C CYS A 58 2.15 -5.88 -8.02
N GLU A 59 2.16 -7.10 -7.48
CA GLU A 59 1.04 -8.04 -7.64
C GLU A 59 -0.23 -7.52 -6.96
N ILE A 60 -0.13 -6.91 -5.78
CA ILE A 60 -1.28 -6.27 -5.12
C ILE A 60 -1.86 -5.15 -6.00
N CYS A 61 -1.02 -4.27 -6.55
CA CYS A 61 -1.50 -3.17 -7.40
C CYS A 61 -2.20 -3.68 -8.66
N LYS A 62 -1.73 -4.79 -9.26
CA LYS A 62 -2.39 -5.44 -10.41
C LYS A 62 -3.78 -5.97 -10.07
N GLN A 63 -4.02 -6.41 -8.83
CA GLN A 63 -5.33 -6.90 -8.37
C GLN A 63 -6.32 -5.77 -8.08
N HIS A 64 -5.85 -4.53 -7.90
CA HIS A 64 -6.67 -3.37 -7.59
C HIS A 64 -6.49 -2.21 -8.60
N PRO A 65 -6.70 -2.48 -9.91
CA PRO A 65 -6.49 -1.48 -10.94
C PRO A 65 -7.43 -0.28 -10.73
N GLY A 66 -6.91 0.92 -10.97
CA GLY A 66 -7.69 2.16 -10.82
C GLY A 66 -7.83 2.66 -9.38
N ARG A 67 -7.35 1.91 -8.38
CA ARG A 67 -7.33 2.33 -6.96
C ARG A 67 -5.91 2.43 -6.41
N LEU A 68 -5.07 1.40 -6.63
CA LEU A 68 -3.72 1.33 -6.10
C LEU A 68 -2.68 1.38 -7.23
N TYR A 69 -1.60 2.14 -7.00
CA TYR A 69 -0.49 2.30 -7.92
C TYR A 69 0.83 2.18 -7.15
N HIS A 70 1.86 1.59 -7.74
CA HIS A 70 3.22 1.62 -7.20
C HIS A 70 4.15 2.36 -8.15
N LEU A 71 5.28 2.83 -7.63
CA LEU A 71 6.37 3.34 -8.46
C LEU A 71 7.24 2.16 -8.92
N GLN A 72 7.68 2.20 -10.18
CA GLN A 72 8.65 1.26 -10.74
C GLN A 72 10.07 1.72 -10.44
#